data_AF-A0A0M0SXU1-F1
#
_entry.id   AF-A0A0M0SXU1-F1
#
_cell.length_a   1.000
_cell.length_b   1.000
_cell.length_c   1.000
_cell.angle_alpha   90.00
_cell.angle_beta   90.00
_cell.angle_gamma   90.00
#
_symmetry.space_group_name_H-M   'P 1'
#
loop_
_entity.id
_entity.type
_entity.pdbx_description
1 polymer ?
#
loop_
_entity_poly.entity_id
_entity_poly.type
_entity_poly.pdbx_seq_one_letter_code
_entity_poly.pdbx_strand_id
1 'polypeptide(L)'
;MKFFKALAKTEEAVWIPEAEWQTVCEQEGLTVPSHPQEQIVGLAYNNQRQVVEVTRNLRPPALSYYVTILEPSNNRSLISKRSFLTVLHERTERTSLTEFGTFCLLEINVREEGLGERGLLLESLIHDIEKKYTHYAIRGDYATITLQGRVSDQCFTKYGFRLMDSYLTLSNGIPS
;
A
#
# COMPACT_ATOMS: atom_id res chain seq x y z
N MET A 1 4.73 26.93 -30.08
CA MET A 1 4.23 25.55 -30.29
C MET A 1 4.05 24.88 -28.94
N LYS A 2 2.84 24.42 -28.62
CA LYS A 2 2.53 23.77 -27.34
C LYS A 2 3.12 22.37 -27.35
N PHE A 3 4.12 22.12 -26.51
CA PHE A 3 4.64 20.78 -26.25
C PHE A 3 3.64 20.03 -25.37
N PHE A 4 2.66 19.38 -25.97
CA PHE A 4 1.98 18.27 -25.30
C PHE A 4 2.90 17.06 -25.42
N LYS A 5 3.76 16.85 -24.42
CA LYS A 5 4.28 15.51 -24.18
C LYS A 5 3.05 14.66 -23.85
N ALA A 6 2.60 13.87 -24.82
CA ALA A 6 1.77 12.71 -24.57
C ALA A 6 2.58 11.74 -23.71
N LEU A 7 2.63 11.97 -22.39
CA LEU A 7 3.01 10.93 -21.45
C LEU A 7 1.88 9.92 -21.49
N ALA A 8 2.22 8.68 -21.88
CA ALA A 8 1.35 7.53 -21.82
C ALA A 8 0.54 7.53 -20.50
N LYS A 9 -0.73 7.12 -20.58
CA LYS A 9 -1.53 6.75 -19.42
C LYS A 9 -0.82 5.60 -18.71
N THR A 10 0.14 5.91 -17.84
CA THR A 10 0.61 4.97 -16.83
C THR A 10 -0.54 4.87 -15.83
N GLU A 11 -1.29 3.78 -15.89
CA GLU A 11 -2.43 3.51 -15.02
C GLU A 11 -2.04 3.30 -13.55
N GLU A 12 -0.74 3.31 -13.25
CA GLU A 12 -0.17 2.96 -11.95
C GLU A 12 0.35 4.19 -11.19
N ALA A 13 0.24 4.12 -9.87
CA ALA A 13 0.84 5.10 -8.97
C ALA A 13 2.37 5.01 -9.01
N VAL A 14 3.06 6.12 -8.73
CA VAL A 14 4.51 6.23 -8.84
C VAL A 14 5.09 6.79 -7.55
N TRP A 15 5.99 6.05 -6.90
CA TRP A 15 6.69 6.52 -5.71
C TRP A 15 7.58 7.73 -6.00
N ILE A 16 7.57 8.70 -5.10
CA ILE A 16 8.45 9.86 -5.12
C ILE A 16 9.68 9.52 -4.28
N PRO A 17 10.91 9.70 -4.79
CA PRO A 17 12.12 9.48 -4.01
C PRO A 17 12.15 10.34 -2.75
N GLU A 18 12.63 9.78 -1.63
CA GLU A 18 12.65 10.46 -0.32
C GLU A 18 13.39 11.80 -0.36
N ALA A 19 14.48 11.88 -1.12
CA ALA A 19 15.24 13.12 -1.32
C ALA A 19 14.45 14.23 -2.03
N GLU A 20 13.34 13.91 -2.70
CA GLU A 20 12.50 14.85 -3.46
C GLU A 20 11.24 15.26 -2.70
N TRP A 21 10.92 14.64 -1.56
CA TRP A 21 9.66 14.86 -0.85
C TRP A 21 9.43 16.32 -0.50
N GLN A 22 10.44 16.98 0.09
CA GLN A 22 10.35 18.39 0.46
C GLN A 22 10.10 19.27 -0.77
N THR A 23 10.90 19.08 -1.83
CA THR A 23 10.80 19.83 -3.08
C THR A 23 9.41 19.70 -3.71
N VAL A 24 8.87 18.48 -3.80
CA VAL A 24 7.54 18.23 -4.37
C VAL A 24 6.45 18.89 -3.51
N CYS A 25 6.53 18.77 -2.18
CA CYS A 25 5.54 19.38 -1.30
C CYS A 25 5.56 20.92 -1.41
N GLU A 26 6.75 21.53 -1.46
CA GLU A 26 6.89 22.98 -1.60
C GLU A 26 6.35 23.49 -2.95
N GLN A 27 6.65 22.79 -4.06
CA GLN A 27 6.17 23.14 -5.39
C GLN A 27 4.64 23.09 -5.52
N GLU A 28 4.03 22.09 -4.90
CA GLU A 28 2.58 21.87 -4.96
C GLU A 28 1.82 22.59 -3.83
N GLY A 29 2.52 23.33 -2.96
CA GLY A 29 1.91 24.05 -1.82
C GLY A 29 1.27 23.11 -0.80
N LEU A 30 1.83 21.92 -0.63
CA LEU A 30 1.32 20.85 0.22
C LEU A 30 2.01 20.85 1.58
N THR A 31 1.29 20.39 2.60
CA THR A 31 1.85 20.13 3.92
C THR A 31 1.60 18.67 4.27
N VAL A 32 2.67 17.95 4.62
CA VAL A 32 2.56 16.59 5.14
C VAL A 32 1.98 16.67 6.56
N PRO A 33 0.80 16.09 6.82
CA PRO A 33 0.19 16.14 8.14
C PRO A 33 1.03 15.40 9.19
N SER A 34 1.01 15.89 10.43
CA SER A 34 1.61 15.14 11.54
C SER A 34 0.62 14.10 12.07
N HIS A 35 0.98 12.82 11.97
CA HIS A 35 0.20 11.72 12.51
C HIS A 35 0.93 11.08 13.71
N PRO A 36 0.62 11.43 14.97
CA PRO A 36 1.42 11.00 16.13
C PRO A 36 1.37 9.48 16.41
N GLN A 37 0.47 8.73 15.77
CA GLN A 37 0.32 7.28 15.93
C GLN A 37 0.68 6.51 14.65
N GLU A 38 1.16 7.21 13.62
CA GLU A 38 1.52 6.64 12.33
C GLU A 38 2.94 7.06 11.96
N GLN A 39 3.58 6.25 11.12
CA GLN A 39 4.86 6.54 10.52
C GLN A 39 4.67 6.71 9.02
N ILE A 40 5.30 7.73 8.44
CA ILE A 40 5.35 7.89 6.98
C ILE A 40 6.17 6.74 6.39
N VAL A 41 5.56 6.05 5.44
CA VAL A 41 6.19 5.02 4.61
C VAL A 41 6.73 5.65 3.33
N GLY A 42 5.97 6.54 2.71
CA GLY A 42 6.45 7.31 1.58
C GLY A 42 5.45 8.28 0.98
N LEU A 43 5.90 9.03 -0.02
CA LEU A 43 5.05 9.85 -0.90
C LEU A 43 5.00 9.23 -2.29
N ALA A 44 3.85 9.37 -2.97
CA ALA A 44 3.66 8.91 -4.33
C ALA A 44 2.75 9.85 -5.12
N TYR A 45 2.79 9.77 -6.44
CA TYR A 45 1.72 10.28 -7.30
C TYR A 45 0.70 9.17 -7.53
N ASN A 46 -0.58 9.43 -7.28
CA ASN A 46 -1.64 8.54 -7.75
C ASN A 46 -1.80 8.66 -9.29
N ASN A 47 -2.69 7.87 -9.87
CA ASN A 47 -2.88 7.89 -11.33
C ASN A 47 -3.53 9.19 -11.86
N GLN A 48 -4.08 10.03 -10.98
CA GLN A 48 -4.57 11.38 -11.28
C GLN A 48 -3.48 12.44 -11.11
N ARG A 49 -2.23 12.05 -10.84
CA ARG A 49 -1.08 12.92 -10.55
C ARG A 49 -1.24 13.77 -9.30
N GLN A 50 -2.07 13.33 -8.37
CA GLN A 50 -2.16 13.95 -7.05
C GLN A 50 -1.10 13.33 -6.16
N VAL A 51 -0.45 14.16 -5.34
CA VAL A 51 0.49 13.68 -4.33
C VAL A 51 -0.31 13.01 -3.22
N VAL A 52 0.03 11.77 -2.93
CA VAL A 52 -0.53 10.99 -1.83
C VAL A 52 0.55 10.66 -0.82
N GLU A 53 0.18 10.71 0.45
CA GLU A 53 0.98 10.24 1.56
C GLU A 53 0.58 8.80 1.89
N VAL A 54 1.59 7.94 2.04
CA VAL A 54 1.44 6.58 2.52
C VAL A 54 1.98 6.47 3.94
N THR A 55 1.15 6.06 4.87
CA THR A 55 1.51 5.91 6.29
C THR A 55 1.21 4.50 6.79
N ARG A 56 1.80 4.13 7.93
CA ARG A 56 1.54 2.89 8.66
C ARG A 56 1.33 3.17 10.13
N ASN A 57 0.36 2.51 10.77
CA ASN A 57 0.21 2.60 12.22
C ASN A 57 1.46 2.08 12.98
N LEU A 58 1.66 2.56 14.21
CA LEU A 58 2.77 2.16 15.07
C LEU A 58 2.44 1.01 16.04
N ARG A 59 1.17 0.60 16.14
CA ARG A 59 0.69 -0.30 17.20
C ARG A 59 0.47 -1.73 16.69
N PRO A 60 1.30 -2.72 17.09
CA PRO A 60 1.02 -4.14 16.85
C PRO A 60 -0.20 -4.61 17.68
N PRO A 61 -0.79 -5.79 17.39
CA PRO A 61 -0.34 -6.83 16.45
C PRO A 61 -0.83 -6.67 15.00
N ALA A 62 -1.75 -5.73 14.74
CA ALA A 62 -2.21 -5.43 13.39
C ALA A 62 -1.40 -4.28 12.80
N LEU A 63 -0.89 -4.48 11.58
CA LEU A 63 -0.28 -3.41 10.78
C LEU A 63 -1.33 -2.91 9.79
N SER A 64 -1.61 -1.62 9.85
CA SER A 64 -2.52 -0.94 8.93
C SER A 64 -1.75 0.12 8.17
N TYR A 65 -1.89 0.07 6.85
CA TYR A 65 -1.34 1.01 5.89
C TYR A 65 -2.45 1.90 5.39
N TYR A 66 -2.15 3.18 5.17
CA TYR A 66 -3.11 4.17 4.72
C TYR A 66 -2.54 4.97 3.57
N VAL A 67 -3.38 5.33 2.59
CA VAL A 67 -3.06 6.28 1.53
C VAL A 67 -4.01 7.47 1.65
N THR A 68 -3.46 8.68 1.73
CA THR A 68 -4.19 9.94 1.91
C THR A 68 -3.79 10.91 0.81
N ILE A 69 -4.75 11.62 0.17
CA ILE A 69 -4.37 12.74 -0.73
C ILE A 69 -3.82 13.85 0.15
N LEU A 70 -2.66 14.38 -0.24
CA LEU A 70 -2.19 15.63 0.32
C LEU A 70 -2.92 16.78 -0.37
N GLU A 71 -3.65 17.55 0.42
CA GLU A 71 -4.35 18.73 -0.05
C GLU A 71 -3.63 20.00 0.42
N PRO A 72 -3.63 21.08 -0.38
CA PRO A 72 -3.18 22.38 0.07
C PRO A 72 -4.00 22.84 1.28
N SER A 73 -3.37 23.57 2.20
CA SER A 73 -3.95 24.04 3.47
C SER A 73 -5.28 24.80 3.30
N ASN A 74 -5.47 25.43 2.14
CA ASN A 74 -6.60 26.30 1.82
C ASN A 74 -7.79 25.55 1.19
N ASN A 75 -7.62 24.26 0.88
CA ASN A 75 -8.56 23.48 0.06
C ASN A 75 -8.91 22.15 0.75
N ARG A 76 -9.11 22.18 2.07
CA ARG A 76 -9.55 21.02 2.87
C ARG A 76 -10.92 20.56 2.38
N SER A 77 -10.93 19.66 1.41
CA SER A 77 -12.17 19.03 0.99
C SER A 77 -12.56 18.02 2.07
N LEU A 78 -13.86 17.82 2.25
CA LEU A 78 -14.43 16.82 3.16
C LEU A 78 -14.15 15.36 2.70
N ILE A 79 -13.22 15.13 1.77
CA ILE A 79 -12.90 13.80 1.22
C ILE A 79 -12.00 13.06 2.22
N SER A 80 -12.55 12.77 3.41
CA SER A 80 -11.90 12.03 4.48
C SER A 80 -12.15 10.52 4.37
N LYS A 81 -11.88 9.92 3.22
CA LYS A 81 -11.79 8.47 3.13
C LYS A 81 -10.41 8.12 2.58
N ARG A 82 -9.54 7.69 3.48
CA ARG A 82 -8.23 7.14 3.14
C ARG A 82 -8.45 5.77 2.49
N SER A 83 -7.63 5.41 1.50
CA SER A 83 -7.50 4.00 1.15
C SER A 83 -6.69 3.31 2.25
N PHE A 84 -6.96 2.04 2.52
CA PHE A 84 -6.28 1.32 3.59
C PHE A 84 -6.10 -0.17 3.29
N LEU A 85 -5.11 -0.75 3.95
CA LEU A 85 -4.86 -2.19 4.01
C LEU A 85 -4.57 -2.56 5.45
N THR A 86 -5.15 -3.63 5.94
CA THR A 86 -4.85 -4.16 7.28
C THR A 86 -4.40 -5.61 7.20
N VAL A 87 -3.30 -5.89 7.89
CA VAL A 87 -2.73 -7.23 8.05
C VAL A 87 -2.55 -7.54 9.54
N LEU A 88 -2.83 -8.77 9.93
CA LEU A 88 -2.51 -9.30 11.25
C LEU A 88 -1.23 -10.11 11.17
N HIS A 89 -0.24 -9.79 12.01
CA HIS A 89 0.90 -10.67 12.21
C HIS A 89 0.45 -11.86 13.08
N GLU A 90 0.36 -13.05 12.47
CA GLU A 90 -0.17 -14.24 13.15
C GLU A 90 0.89 -14.88 14.04
N ARG A 91 2.09 -15.08 13.51
CA ARG A 91 3.20 -15.72 14.24
C ARG A 91 4.55 -15.51 13.55
N THR A 92 5.59 -15.55 14.38
CA THR A 92 6.98 -15.76 13.95
C THR A 92 7.41 -17.16 14.37
N GLU A 93 7.89 -17.96 13.42
CA GLU A 93 8.58 -19.22 13.69
C GLU A 93 10.09 -19.03 13.48
N ARG A 94 10.90 -19.55 14.40
CA ARG A 94 12.37 -19.50 14.30
C ARG A 94 12.93 -20.90 14.35
N THR A 95 13.67 -21.27 13.32
CA THR A 95 14.53 -22.45 13.32
C THR A 95 15.98 -22.01 13.53
N SER A 96 16.90 -22.96 13.64
CA SER A 96 18.34 -22.67 13.71
C SER A 96 18.90 -22.00 12.45
N LEU A 97 18.17 -22.04 11.32
CA LEU A 97 18.64 -21.57 10.02
C LEU A 97 17.76 -20.45 9.43
N THR A 98 16.51 -20.31 9.88
CA THR A 98 15.53 -19.44 9.23
C THR A 98 14.57 -18.80 10.24
N GLU A 99 14.22 -17.53 9.99
CA GLU A 99 13.10 -16.84 10.63
C GLU A 99 11.98 -16.68 9.61
N PHE A 100 10.78 -17.12 10.00
CA PHE A 100 9.58 -17.14 9.17
C PHE A 100 8.46 -16.33 9.81
N GLY A 101 7.89 -15.37 9.07
CA GLY A 101 6.71 -14.60 9.50
C GLY A 101 5.44 -15.01 8.74
N THR A 102 4.36 -15.33 9.46
CA THR A 102 3.03 -15.55 8.88
C THR A 102 2.13 -14.35 9.12
N PHE A 103 1.43 -13.93 8.07
CA PHE A 103 0.58 -12.75 8.07
C PHE A 103 -0.79 -13.05 7.46
N CYS A 104 -1.85 -12.56 8.10
CA CYS A 104 -3.21 -12.65 7.59
C CYS A 104 -3.64 -11.29 7.04
N LEU A 105 -3.80 -11.17 5.73
CA LEU A 105 -4.37 -10.01 5.06
C LEU A 105 -5.88 -9.99 5.34
N LEU A 106 -6.30 -9.06 6.20
CA LEU A 106 -7.68 -8.98 6.68
C LEU A 106 -8.57 -8.21 5.71
N GLU A 107 -8.09 -7.07 5.24
CA GLU A 107 -8.89 -6.16 4.43
C GLU A 107 -7.99 -5.29 3.55
N ILE A 108 -8.52 -4.96 2.36
CA ILE A 108 -7.98 -3.91 1.51
C ILE A 108 -9.15 -3.10 0.96
N ASN A 109 -9.15 -1.81 1.20
CA ASN A 109 -10.18 -0.92 0.73
C ASN A 109 -9.54 0.28 0.03
N VAL A 110 -10.06 0.59 -1.15
CA VAL A 110 -9.61 1.71 -1.97
C VAL A 110 -10.79 2.62 -2.18
N ARG A 111 -10.61 3.91 -1.89
CA ARG A 111 -11.62 4.94 -2.15
C ARG A 111 -11.93 5.07 -3.64
N GLU A 112 -13.08 5.63 -3.97
CA GLU A 112 -13.56 5.70 -5.37
C GLU A 112 -12.57 6.43 -6.29
N GLU A 113 -11.99 7.53 -5.80
CA GLU A 113 -10.97 8.33 -6.47
C GLU A 113 -9.55 7.71 -6.42
N GLY A 114 -9.33 6.67 -5.61
CA GLY A 114 -8.03 6.08 -5.29
C GLY A 114 -7.52 5.06 -6.30
N LEU A 115 -7.79 5.26 -7.58
CA LEU A 115 -7.34 4.34 -8.63
C LEU A 115 -5.80 4.20 -8.60
N GLY A 116 -5.32 2.96 -8.49
CA GLY A 116 -3.90 2.64 -8.36
C GLY A 116 -3.34 2.60 -6.93
N GLU A 117 -4.06 3.13 -5.93
CA GLU A 117 -3.59 3.18 -4.53
C GLU A 117 -3.49 1.79 -3.88
N ARG A 118 -4.23 0.81 -4.41
CA ARG A 118 -4.08 -0.61 -4.03
C ARG A 118 -2.63 -1.08 -4.14
N GLY A 119 -1.96 -0.64 -5.20
CA GLY A 119 -0.58 -0.99 -5.45
C GLY A 119 0.34 -0.45 -4.38
N LEU A 120 0.21 0.84 -4.07
CA LEU A 120 0.96 1.48 -3.00
C LEU A 120 0.79 0.76 -1.66
N LEU A 121 -0.43 0.35 -1.33
CA LEU A 121 -0.74 -0.40 -0.10
C LEU A 121 -0.04 -1.76 -0.06
N LEU A 122 -0.11 -2.53 -1.15
CA LEU A 122 0.50 -3.85 -1.25
C LEU A 122 2.04 -3.77 -1.27
N GLU A 123 2.60 -2.84 -2.02
CA GLU A 123 4.05 -2.61 -2.11
C GLU A 123 4.62 -2.18 -0.75
N SER A 124 3.92 -1.29 -0.03
CA SER A 124 4.31 -0.88 1.32
C SER A 124 4.35 -2.04 2.31
N LEU A 125 3.31 -2.89 2.27
CA LEU A 125 3.23 -4.09 3.09
C LEU A 125 4.39 -5.05 2.81
N ILE A 126 4.60 -5.38 1.54
CA ILE A 126 5.61 -6.35 1.11
C ILE A 126 7.01 -5.87 1.51
N HIS A 127 7.33 -4.61 1.23
CA HIS A 127 8.62 -4.02 1.57
C HIS A 127 8.92 -4.06 3.07
N ASP A 128 7.93 -3.74 3.91
CA ASP A 128 8.10 -3.79 5.37
C ASP A 128 8.32 -5.21 5.89
N ILE A 129 7.63 -6.20 5.32
CA ILE A 129 7.82 -7.60 5.68
C ILE A 129 9.21 -8.07 5.25
N GLU A 130 9.62 -7.77 4.02
CA GLU A 130 10.92 -8.17 3.46
C GLU A 130 12.11 -7.57 4.21
N LYS A 131 11.97 -6.36 4.76
CA LYS A 131 12.98 -5.77 5.64
C LYS A 131 13.22 -6.56 6.93
N LYS A 132 12.21 -7.30 7.40
CA LYS A 132 12.25 -7.98 8.70
C LYS A 132 12.37 -9.50 8.60
N TYR A 133 11.85 -10.11 7.53
CA TYR A 133 11.75 -11.55 7.39
C TYR A 133 12.36 -12.02 6.07
N THR A 134 13.29 -12.97 6.16
CA THR A 134 13.87 -13.63 4.99
C THR A 134 12.89 -14.60 4.34
N HIS A 135 12.01 -15.20 5.15
CA HIS A 135 10.93 -16.08 4.70
C HIS A 135 9.60 -15.58 5.26
N TYR A 136 8.56 -15.54 4.43
CA TYR A 136 7.26 -15.06 4.87
C TYR A 136 6.12 -15.61 4.02
N ALA A 137 4.92 -15.56 4.58
CA ALA A 137 3.67 -15.87 3.91
C ALA A 137 2.62 -14.84 4.31
N ILE A 138 1.99 -14.22 3.32
CA ILE A 138 0.83 -13.36 3.47
C ILE A 138 -0.34 -14.11 2.84
N ARG A 139 -1.39 -14.34 3.61
CA ARG A 139 -2.59 -15.04 3.15
C ARG A 139 -3.85 -14.29 3.54
N GLY A 140 -4.92 -14.41 2.77
CA GLY A 140 -6.23 -13.98 3.23
C GLY A 140 -7.35 -14.43 2.31
N ASP A 141 -8.56 -14.47 2.85
CA ASP A 141 -9.74 -14.93 2.13
C ASP A 141 -10.09 -13.97 0.98
N TYR A 142 -10.10 -14.49 -0.25
CA TYR A 142 -10.28 -13.67 -1.45
C TYR A 142 -11.62 -12.96 -1.46
N ALA A 143 -12.71 -13.63 -1.04
CA ALA A 143 -14.04 -13.03 -1.02
C ALA A 143 -14.11 -11.87 -0.02
N THR A 144 -13.47 -12.01 1.14
CA THR A 144 -13.39 -10.95 2.16
C THR A 144 -12.58 -9.76 1.65
N ILE A 145 -11.36 -10.01 1.15
CA ILE A 145 -10.44 -8.97 0.66
C ILE A 145 -11.03 -8.20 -0.53
N THR A 146 -11.77 -8.87 -1.40
CA THR A 146 -12.30 -8.26 -2.64
C THR A 146 -13.73 -7.77 -2.53
N LEU A 147 -14.30 -7.71 -1.31
CA LEU A 147 -15.70 -7.35 -1.08
C LEU A 147 -16.66 -8.16 -1.96
N GLN A 148 -16.50 -9.48 -1.93
CA GLN A 148 -17.25 -10.47 -2.72
C GLN A 148 -16.97 -10.39 -4.23
N GLY A 149 -15.69 -10.28 -4.61
CA GLY A 149 -15.27 -10.35 -6.01
C GLY A 149 -15.36 -9.04 -6.80
N ARG A 150 -15.53 -7.90 -6.13
CA ARG A 150 -15.53 -6.56 -6.79
C ARG A 150 -14.16 -6.17 -7.34
N VAL A 151 -13.11 -6.86 -6.91
CA VAL A 151 -11.73 -6.64 -7.36
C VAL A 151 -11.22 -7.91 -8.01
N SER A 152 -10.77 -7.79 -9.26
CA SER A 152 -10.13 -8.89 -9.99
C SER A 152 -8.89 -9.41 -9.27
N ASP A 153 -8.69 -10.72 -9.27
CA ASP A 153 -7.49 -11.38 -8.75
C ASP A 153 -6.20 -10.90 -9.45
N GLN A 154 -6.31 -10.48 -10.71
CA GLN A 154 -5.21 -9.89 -11.49
C GLN A 154 -4.59 -8.64 -10.83
N CYS A 155 -5.35 -7.93 -9.99
CA CYS A 155 -4.83 -6.80 -9.22
C CYS A 155 -3.79 -7.22 -8.18
N PHE A 156 -3.79 -8.48 -7.78
CA PHE A 156 -2.89 -9.04 -6.76
C PHE A 156 -1.77 -9.87 -7.40
N THR A 157 -2.04 -10.56 -8.53
CA THR A 157 -1.04 -11.42 -9.18
C THR A 157 0.19 -10.66 -9.68
N LYS A 158 0.02 -9.40 -10.09
CA LYS A 158 1.14 -8.52 -10.44
C LYS A 158 2.11 -8.24 -9.28
N TYR A 159 1.65 -8.43 -8.04
CA TYR A 159 2.44 -8.32 -6.80
C TYR A 159 2.89 -9.69 -6.26
N GLY A 160 2.78 -10.75 -7.07
CA GLY A 160 3.23 -12.09 -6.72
C GLY A 160 2.23 -12.95 -5.95
N PHE A 161 1.04 -12.42 -5.62
CA PHE A 161 -0.02 -13.23 -5.01
C PHE A 161 -0.56 -14.26 -6.00
N ARG A 162 -1.00 -15.41 -5.47
CA ARG A 162 -1.70 -16.46 -6.21
C ARG A 162 -3.02 -16.77 -5.50
N LEU A 163 -4.06 -17.02 -6.28
CA LEU A 163 -5.33 -17.50 -5.75
C LEU A 163 -5.29 -19.03 -5.67
N MET A 164 -5.36 -19.58 -4.46
CA MET A 164 -5.35 -21.02 -4.18
C MET A 164 -6.44 -21.34 -3.16
N ASP A 165 -7.35 -22.25 -3.48
CA ASP A 165 -8.44 -22.71 -2.58
C ASP A 165 -9.23 -21.57 -1.90
N SER A 166 -9.55 -20.52 -2.67
CA SER A 166 -10.23 -19.28 -2.20
C SER A 166 -9.38 -18.31 -1.38
N TYR A 167 -8.09 -18.57 -1.20
CA TYR A 167 -7.16 -17.68 -0.52
C TYR A 167 -6.20 -17.00 -1.50
N LEU A 168 -6.05 -15.68 -1.37
CA LEU A 168 -4.90 -14.97 -1.94
C LEU A 168 -3.68 -15.24 -1.07
N THR A 169 -2.63 -15.78 -1.68
CA THR A 169 -1.40 -16.14 -0.99
C THR A 169 -0.18 -15.56 -1.70
N LEU A 170 0.67 -14.86 -0.97
CA LEU A 170 2.03 -14.50 -1.37
C LEU A 170 3.00 -15.20 -0.40
N SER A 171 3.95 -15.96 -0.93
CA SER A 171 4.93 -16.70 -0.11
C SER A 171 6.33 -16.57 -0.67
N ASN A 172 7.30 -16.30 0.19
CA ASN A 172 8.72 -16.30 -0.15
C ASN A 172 9.47 -17.36 0.67
N GLY A 173 10.08 -18.32 -0.04
CA GLY A 173 10.88 -19.42 0.53
C GLY A 173 10.09 -20.41 1.40
N ILE A 174 8.79 -20.56 1.12
CA ILE A 174 7.90 -21.54 1.75
C ILE A 174 7.17 -22.28 0.63
N PRO A 175 7.22 -23.62 0.58
CA PRO A 175 6.45 -24.38 -0.40
C PRO A 175 4.95 -24.10 -0.23
N SER A 176 4.29 -23.80 -1.36
CA SER A 176 2.83 -23.67 -1.47
C SER A 176 2.13 -24.99 -1.18
#